data_AF-A0A7Y4WDI8-F1
#
_entry.id   AF-A0A7Y4WDI8-F1
#
_cell.length_a   1.000
_cell.length_b   1.000
_cell.length_c   1.000
_cell.angle_alpha   90.00
_cell.angle_beta   90.00
_cell.angle_gamma   90.00
#
_symmetry.space_group_name_H-M   'P 1'
#
loop_
_entity.id
_entity.type
_entity.pdbx_description
1 polymer ?
#
loop_
_entity_poly.entity_id
_entity_poly.type
_entity_poly.pdbx_seq_one_letter_code
_entity_poly.pdbx_strand_id
1 'polypeptide(L)'
;MGLLQRLTHDLKAGFATLRHGTAQAAIRALEETELLRIRLEIRKLDQKLEELYRDVGERAVSLGEGGESVERVLYDAEVGRLVKEIQELKSLRDKLESEVVEIRSEG
;
A
#
# COMPACT_ATOMS: atom_id res chain seq x y z
N MET A 1 -23.54 52.42 6.38
CA MET A 1 -22.69 51.23 6.67
C MET A 1 -21.54 51.63 7.59
N GLY A 2 -21.73 51.46 8.92
CA GLY A 2 -20.77 51.93 9.94
C GLY A 2 -19.50 51.09 10.01
N LEU A 3 -18.38 51.69 10.43
CA LEU A 3 -17.05 51.05 10.55
C LEU A 3 -17.08 49.76 11.40
N LEU A 4 -17.86 49.77 12.49
CA LEU A 4 -18.00 48.64 13.40
C LEU A 4 -18.67 47.43 12.75
N GLN A 5 -19.68 47.63 11.90
CA GLN A 5 -20.32 46.53 11.17
C GLN A 5 -19.36 45.85 10.20
N ARG A 6 -18.48 46.63 9.54
CA ARG A 6 -17.45 46.08 8.65
C ARG A 6 -16.43 45.24 9.42
N LEU A 7 -15.92 45.76 10.53
CA LEU A 7 -15.00 45.02 11.41
C LEU A 7 -15.60 43.68 11.88
N THR A 8 -16.87 43.68 12.32
CA THR A 8 -17.52 42.43 12.76
C THR A 8 -17.74 41.44 11.62
N HIS A 9 -17.99 41.94 10.40
CA HIS A 9 -18.14 41.10 9.22
C HIS A 9 -16.80 40.47 8.82
N ASP A 10 -15.73 41.27 8.80
CA ASP A 10 -14.39 40.82 8.40
C ASP A 10 -13.82 39.80 9.39
N LEU A 11 -14.07 39.96 10.70
CA LEU A 11 -13.71 38.97 11.71
C LEU A 11 -14.46 37.65 11.53
N LYS A 12 -15.76 37.69 11.23
CA LYS A 12 -16.54 36.48 10.96
C LYS A 12 -16.06 35.77 9.69
N ALA A 13 -15.76 36.54 8.63
CA ALA A 13 -15.21 36.00 7.39
C ALA A 13 -13.82 35.38 7.64
N GLY A 14 -12.94 36.07 8.35
CA GLY A 14 -11.61 35.56 8.72
C GLY A 14 -11.68 34.27 9.55
N PHE A 15 -12.59 34.20 10.52
CA PHE A 15 -12.81 32.98 11.31
C PHE A 15 -13.35 31.82 10.45
N ALA A 16 -14.29 32.09 9.54
CA ALA A 16 -14.80 31.07 8.62
C ALA A 16 -13.69 30.53 7.71
N THR A 17 -12.81 31.39 7.19
CA THR A 17 -11.66 31.00 6.38
C THR A 17 -10.66 30.16 7.19
N LEU A 18 -10.35 30.55 8.42
CA LEU A 18 -9.48 29.77 9.32
C LEU A 18 -10.06 28.38 9.60
N ARG A 19 -11.37 28.30 9.87
CA ARG A 19 -12.06 27.02 10.08
C ARG A 19 -12.01 26.14 8.83
N HIS A 20 -12.22 26.71 7.65
CA HIS A 20 -12.10 25.95 6.40
C HIS A 20 -10.67 25.49 6.13
N GLY A 21 -9.68 26.36 6.31
CA GLY A 21 -8.27 26.00 6.12
C GLY A 21 -7.81 24.91 7.09
N THR A 22 -8.23 24.97 8.35
CA THR A 22 -7.94 23.92 9.35
C THR A 22 -8.62 22.60 9.03
N ALA A 23 -9.88 22.63 8.57
CA ALA A 23 -10.57 21.42 8.12
C ALA A 23 -9.88 20.79 6.89
N GLN A 24 -9.46 21.60 5.91
CA GLN A 24 -8.75 21.13 4.73
C GLN A 24 -7.38 20.54 5.07
N ALA A 25 -6.64 21.17 5.99
CA ALA A 25 -5.36 20.63 6.47
C ALA A 25 -5.52 19.30 7.19
N ALA A 26 -6.59 19.14 7.99
CA ALA A 26 -6.89 17.88 8.66
C ALA A 26 -7.24 16.76 7.65
N ILE A 27 -8.02 17.07 6.62
CA ILE A 27 -8.37 16.11 5.55
C ILE A 27 -7.10 15.62 4.84
N ARG A 28 -6.23 16.53 4.40
CA ARG A 28 -4.97 16.15 3.73
C ARG A 28 -4.06 15.30 4.61
N ALA A 29 -3.96 15.62 5.90
CA ALA A 29 -3.16 14.83 6.82
C ALA A 29 -3.70 13.39 6.97
N LEU A 30 -5.03 13.20 6.91
CA LEU A 30 -5.64 11.87 6.92
C LEU A 30 -5.33 11.11 5.63
N GLU A 31 -5.47 11.75 4.46
CA GLU A 31 -5.12 11.17 3.16
C GLU A 31 -3.65 10.74 3.09
N GLU A 32 -2.73 11.61 3.56
CA GLU A 32 -1.31 11.28 3.64
C GLU A 32 -1.03 10.11 4.58
N THR A 33 -1.74 10.04 5.71
CA THR A 33 -1.61 8.94 6.68
C THR A 33 -2.09 7.62 6.08
N GLU A 34 -3.20 7.63 5.35
CA GLU A 34 -3.71 6.46 4.64
C GLU A 34 -2.74 5.99 3.56
N LEU A 35 -2.17 6.91 2.78
CA LEU A 35 -1.15 6.60 1.79
C LEU A 35 0.09 5.95 2.44
N LEU A 36 0.52 6.45 3.59
CA LEU A 36 1.63 5.87 4.34
C LEU A 36 1.31 4.47 4.86
N ARG A 37 0.08 4.23 5.34
CA ARG A 37 -0.40 2.92 5.77
C ARG A 37 -0.33 1.91 4.62
N ILE A 38 -0.86 2.25 3.45
CA ILE A 38 -0.88 1.36 2.28
C ILE A 38 0.56 1.05 1.81
N ARG A 39 1.44 2.05 1.76
CA ARG A 39 2.86 1.84 1.41
C ARG A 39 3.59 0.91 2.38
N LEU A 40 3.29 1.01 3.67
CA LEU A 40 3.86 0.10 4.67
C LEU A 40 3.37 -1.33 4.42
N GLU A 41 2.11 -1.50 4.05
CA GLU A 41 1.53 -2.81 3.73
C GLU A 41 2.18 -3.43 2.48
N ILE A 42 2.35 -2.65 1.40
CA ILE A 42 3.11 -3.07 0.22
C ILE A 42 4.52 -3.53 0.61
N ARG A 43 5.22 -2.78 1.46
CA ARG A 43 6.57 -3.16 1.91
C ARG A 43 6.59 -4.48 2.68
N LYS A 44 5.57 -4.76 3.49
CA LYS A 44 5.43 -6.05 4.19
C LYS A 44 5.18 -7.20 3.21
N LEU A 45 4.38 -6.96 2.16
CA LEU A 45 4.16 -7.95 1.11
C LEU A 45 5.45 -8.22 0.33
N ASP A 46 6.22 -7.19 0.01
CA ASP A 46 7.51 -7.33 -0.68
C ASP A 46 8.50 -8.18 0.14
N GLN A 47 8.56 -7.95 1.46
CA GLN A 47 9.38 -8.78 2.37
C GLN A 47 8.94 -10.25 2.37
N LYS A 48 7.64 -10.49 2.47
CA LYS A 48 7.09 -11.86 2.45
C LYS A 48 7.32 -12.54 1.10
N LEU A 49 7.23 -11.80 -0.01
CA LEU A 49 7.54 -12.30 -1.34
C LEU A 49 9.01 -12.71 -1.46
N GLU A 50 9.94 -11.91 -0.91
CA GLU A 50 11.37 -12.24 -0.90
C GLU A 50 11.64 -13.57 -0.16
N GLU A 51 10.99 -13.77 0.99
CA GLU A 51 11.07 -15.03 1.76
C GLU A 51 10.55 -16.20 0.94
N LEU A 52 9.37 -16.09 0.32
CA LEU A 52 8.81 -17.19 -0.47
C LEU A 52 9.65 -17.51 -1.72
N TYR A 53 10.24 -16.50 -2.38
CA TYR A 53 11.16 -16.75 -3.48
C TYR A 53 12.40 -17.51 -3.02
N ARG A 54 12.91 -17.19 -1.83
CA ARG A 54 14.02 -17.92 -1.21
C ARG A 54 13.61 -19.36 -0.92
N ASP A 55 12.46 -19.59 -0.30
CA ASP A 55 11.96 -20.92 0.05
C ASP A 55 11.76 -21.81 -1.20
N VAL A 56 11.22 -21.24 -2.28
CA VAL A 56 11.11 -21.94 -3.57
C VAL A 56 12.48 -22.34 -4.11
N GLY A 57 13.44 -21.41 -4.07
CA GLY A 57 14.81 -21.65 -4.51
C GLY A 57 15.50 -22.74 -3.68
N GLU A 58 15.41 -22.65 -2.36
CA GLU A 58 15.97 -23.64 -1.43
C GLU A 58 15.36 -25.02 -1.65
N ARG A 59 14.04 -25.10 -1.85
CA ARG A 59 13.35 -26.36 -2.16
C ARG A 59 13.82 -26.94 -3.49
N ALA A 60 13.93 -26.12 -4.53
CA ALA A 60 14.38 -26.56 -5.85
C ALA A 60 15.82 -27.08 -5.83
N VAL A 61 16.72 -26.38 -5.13
CA VAL A 61 18.12 -26.81 -4.94
C VAL A 61 18.18 -28.11 -4.15
N SER A 62 17.46 -28.21 -3.03
CA SER A 62 17.43 -29.42 -2.18
C SER A 62 16.98 -30.67 -2.95
N LEU A 63 15.97 -30.53 -3.81
CA LEU A 63 15.49 -31.63 -4.66
C LEU A 63 16.52 -32.00 -5.73
N GLY A 64 17.16 -31.01 -6.35
CA GLY A 64 18.22 -31.24 -7.34
C GLY A 64 19.43 -31.94 -6.73
N GLU A 65 19.87 -31.55 -5.53
CA GLU A 65 20.93 -32.24 -4.77
C GLU A 65 20.53 -33.67 -4.39
N GLY A 66 19.25 -33.92 -4.19
CA GLY A 66 18.67 -35.26 -4.00
C GLY A 66 18.63 -36.13 -5.26
N GLY A 67 19.04 -35.59 -6.42
CA GLY A 67 19.06 -36.30 -7.71
C GLY A 67 17.72 -36.29 -8.45
N GLU A 68 16.76 -35.49 -8.03
CA GLU A 68 15.48 -35.35 -8.73
C GLU A 68 15.66 -34.63 -10.07
N SER A 69 14.88 -35.03 -11.08
CA SER A 69 14.87 -34.34 -12.37
C SER A 69 14.20 -32.97 -12.27
N VAL A 70 14.55 -32.06 -13.18
CA VAL A 70 13.92 -30.73 -13.26
C VAL A 70 12.40 -30.82 -13.40
N GLU A 71 11.89 -31.77 -14.18
CA GLU A 71 10.44 -32.02 -14.29
C GLU A 71 9.83 -32.40 -12.94
N ARG A 72 10.50 -33.24 -12.14
CA ARG A 72 10.00 -33.64 -10.83
C ARG A 72 10.00 -32.48 -9.83
N VAL A 73 10.98 -31.58 -9.92
CA VAL A 73 11.00 -30.32 -9.14
C VAL A 73 9.84 -29.41 -9.52
N LEU A 74 9.52 -29.27 -10.80
CA LEU A 74 8.41 -28.43 -11.27
C LEU A 74 7.04 -28.97 -10.83
N TYR A 75 6.90 -30.29 -10.73
CA TYR A 75 5.68 -30.94 -10.24
C TYR A 75 5.71 -31.22 -8.73
N ASP A 76 6.73 -30.73 -7.99
CA ASP A 76 6.77 -30.86 -6.55
C ASP A 76 5.62 -30.08 -5.91
N ALA A 77 4.85 -30.76 -5.05
CA ALA A 77 3.66 -30.18 -4.44
C ALA A 77 4.00 -28.96 -3.56
N GLU A 78 5.19 -28.93 -2.97
CA GLU A 78 5.63 -27.81 -2.15
C GLU A 78 5.96 -26.59 -2.99
N VAL A 79 6.74 -26.78 -4.05
CA VAL A 79 7.01 -25.72 -5.04
C VAL A 79 5.70 -25.17 -5.58
N GLY A 80 4.76 -26.03 -5.96
CA GLY A 80 3.44 -25.62 -6.46
C GLY A 80 2.65 -24.79 -5.43
N ARG A 81 2.69 -25.17 -4.15
CA ARG A 81 2.04 -24.44 -3.06
C ARG A 81 2.66 -23.05 -2.84
N LEU A 82 3.98 -22.97 -2.77
CA LEU A 82 4.70 -21.71 -2.57
C LEU A 82 4.50 -20.76 -3.75
N VAL A 83 4.53 -21.26 -4.99
CA VAL A 83 4.25 -20.47 -6.19
C VAL A 83 2.83 -19.92 -6.18
N LYS A 84 1.86 -20.71 -5.73
CA LYS A 84 0.48 -20.23 -5.57
C LYS A 84 0.39 -19.10 -4.55
N GLU A 85 1.05 -19.23 -3.41
CA GLU A 85 1.09 -18.17 -2.40
C GLU A 85 1.75 -16.89 -2.94
N ILE A 86 2.85 -17.01 -3.70
CA ILE A 86 3.49 -15.89 -4.40
C ILE A 86 2.48 -15.19 -5.32
N GLN A 87 1.70 -15.94 -6.11
CA GLN A 87 0.70 -15.36 -7.01
C GLN A 87 -0.39 -14.59 -6.25
N GLU A 88 -0.87 -15.14 -5.14
CA GLU A 88 -1.87 -14.49 -4.28
C GLU A 88 -1.34 -13.19 -3.69
N LEU A 89 -0.11 -13.18 -3.16
CA LEU A 89 0.53 -11.98 -2.61
C LEU A 89 0.82 -10.93 -3.68
N LYS A 90 1.24 -11.34 -4.88
CA LYS A 90 1.40 -10.41 -6.01
C LYS A 90 0.09 -9.74 -6.37
N SER A 91 -1.00 -10.52 -6.46
CA SER A 91 -2.32 -9.94 -6.75
C SER A 91 -2.76 -8.95 -5.68
N LEU A 92 -2.49 -9.22 -4.40
CA LEU A 92 -2.78 -8.29 -3.31
C LEU A 92 -1.93 -7.02 -3.42
N ARG A 93 -0.63 -7.16 -3.70
CA ARG A 93 0.29 -6.04 -3.90
C ARG A 93 -0.18 -5.13 -5.05
N ASP A 94 -0.56 -5.71 -6.18
CA ASP A 94 -1.03 -4.96 -7.35
C ASP A 94 -2.34 -4.19 -7.07
N LYS A 95 -3.22 -4.75 -6.23
CA LYS A 95 -4.43 -4.04 -5.76
C LYS A 95 -4.06 -2.84 -4.91
N LEU A 96 -3.16 -2.99 -3.94
CA LEU A 96 -2.70 -1.89 -3.10
C LEU A 96 -1.97 -0.81 -3.90
N GLU A 97 -1.20 -1.18 -4.92
CA GLU A 97 -0.59 -0.21 -5.84
C GLU A 97 -1.64 0.58 -6.63
N SER A 98 -2.74 -0.08 -7.01
CA SER A 98 -3.86 0.58 -7.68
C SER A 98 -4.57 1.57 -6.75
N GLU A 99 -4.82 1.18 -5.49
CA GLU A 99 -5.37 2.08 -4.46
C GLU A 99 -4.49 3.33 -4.24
N VAL A 100 -3.16 3.17 -4.25
CA VAL A 100 -2.23 4.31 -4.16
C VAL A 100 -2.38 5.26 -5.34
N VAL A 101 -2.57 4.73 -6.56
CA VAL A 101 -2.78 5.55 -7.76
C VAL A 101 -4.12 6.28 -7.68
N GLU A 102 -5.18 5.61 -7.24
CA GLU A 102 -6.52 6.19 -7.07
C GLU A 102 -6.50 7.36 -6.07
N ILE A 103 -5.98 7.17 -4.86
CA ILE A 103 -5.89 8.23 -3.82
C ILE A 103 -5.13 9.45 -4.34
N ARG A 104 -4.06 9.23 -5.11
CA ARG A 104 -3.26 10.32 -5.71
C ARG A 104 -3.97 11.03 -6.86
N SER A 105 -4.95 10.39 -7.48
CA SER A 105 -5.73 10.96 -8.57
C SER A 105 -6.97 11.71 -8.08
N GLU A 106 -7.45 11.39 -6.89
CA GLU A 106 -8.61 12.04 -6.25
C GLU A 106 -8.24 13.26 -5.39
N GLY A 107 -7.00 13.35 -4.90
CA GLY A 107 -6.47 14.48 -4.10
C GLY A 107 -5.78 15.58 -4.92
#